data_AF-A0A656GDP3-F1
#
_entry.id   AF-A0A656GDP3-F1
#
_cell.length_a   1.000
_cell.length_b   1.000
_cell.length_c   1.000
_cell.angle_alpha   90.00
_cell.angle_beta   90.00
_cell.angle_gamma   90.00
#
_symmetry.space_group_name_H-M   'P 1'
#
loop_
_entity.id
_entity.type
_entity.pdbx_description
1 polymer ?
#
loop_
_entity_poly.entity_id
_entity_poly.type
_entity_poly.pdbx_seq_one_letter_code
_entity_poly.pdbx_strand_id
1 'polypeptide(L)'
;MLWPGTLIGAGVGYAIASIPGAMLGALLGQALDRRLKLQSWAHLRERLGGRSAIPADGLLFVLLGRLAKSDGRVLASHINQARTEMRRLNLNEADQLRAINAFKRGRDGADGLRSYLRGLHGQPDTAEELLRACWRMAWADGKASRVERELI
;
A
#
# COMPACT_ATOMS: atom_id res chain seq x y z
N MET A 1 -14.02 2.56 -18.89
CA MET A 1 -13.95 1.62 -20.04
C MET A 1 -12.63 1.85 -20.76
N LEU A 2 -11.57 1.14 -20.39
CA LEU A 2 -10.33 1.10 -21.16
C LEU A 2 -9.90 -0.36 -21.14
N TRP A 3 -9.80 -0.99 -22.31
CA TRP A 3 -9.37 -2.37 -22.50
C TRP A 3 -7.87 -2.35 -22.84
N PRO A 4 -6.97 -2.30 -21.85
CA PRO A 4 -5.54 -2.12 -22.09
C PRO A 4 -4.97 -3.23 -22.96
N GLY A 5 -5.45 -4.47 -22.79
CA GLY A 5 -5.03 -5.61 -23.59
C GLY A 5 -5.37 -5.44 -25.08
N THR A 6 -6.58 -5.00 -25.39
CA THR A 6 -7.03 -4.76 -26.77
C THR A 6 -6.27 -3.61 -27.43
N LEU A 7 -6.00 -2.53 -26.70
CA LEU A 7 -5.35 -1.33 -27.26
C LEU A 7 -3.86 -1.57 -27.52
N ILE A 8 -3.17 -2.26 -26.60
CA ILE A 8 -1.77 -2.67 -26.78
C ILE A 8 -1.66 -3.73 -27.88
N GLY A 9 -2.56 -4.72 -27.88
CA GLY A 9 -2.61 -5.75 -28.91
C GLY A 9 -2.86 -5.20 -30.30
N ALA A 10 -3.79 -4.26 -30.45
CA ALA A 10 -4.07 -3.57 -31.70
C ALA A 10 -2.86 -2.77 -32.20
N GLY A 11 -2.17 -2.04 -31.31
CA GLY A 11 -0.98 -1.25 -31.66
C GLY A 11 0.21 -2.11 -32.10
N VAL A 12 0.50 -3.19 -31.37
CA VAL A 12 1.58 -4.13 -31.72
C VAL A 12 1.24 -4.87 -33.02
N GLY A 13 0.00 -5.34 -33.16
CA GLY A 13 -0.47 -5.99 -34.37
C GLY A 13 -0.37 -5.08 -35.61
N TYR A 14 -0.71 -3.80 -35.46
CA TYR A 14 -0.57 -2.81 -36.51
C TYR A 14 0.88 -2.63 -36.96
N ALA A 15 1.84 -2.61 -36.03
CA ALA A 15 3.25 -2.44 -36.35
C ALA A 15 3.86 -3.62 -37.14
N ILE A 16 3.35 -4.84 -36.93
CA ILE A 16 3.90 -6.06 -37.55
C ILE A 16 3.32 -6.28 -38.96
N ALA A 17 2.02 -6.08 -39.12
CA ALA A 17 1.32 -6.44 -40.36
C ALA A 17 0.29 -5.41 -40.80
N SER A 18 0.40 -4.14 -40.38
CA SER A 18 -0.52 -3.05 -40.73
C SER A 18 -1.99 -3.35 -40.36
N ILE A 19 -2.97 -3.00 -41.19
CA ILE A 19 -4.41 -3.10 -40.85
C ILE A 19 -4.86 -4.53 -40.49
N PRO A 20 -4.47 -5.59 -41.23
CA PRO A 20 -4.80 -6.97 -40.86
C PRO A 20 -4.20 -7.39 -39.50
N GLY A 21 -2.98 -6.96 -39.23
CA GLY A 21 -2.30 -7.24 -37.97
C GLY A 21 -2.99 -6.57 -36.78
N ALA A 22 -3.48 -5.35 -36.95
CA ALA A 22 -4.24 -4.64 -35.92
C ALA A 22 -5.53 -5.37 -35.53
N MET A 23 -6.25 -5.92 -36.51
CA MET A 23 -7.47 -6.69 -36.26
C MET A 23 -7.21 -7.97 -35.48
N LEU A 24 -6.18 -8.74 -35.86
CA LEU A 24 -5.78 -9.96 -35.15
C LEU A 24 -5.23 -9.64 -33.75
N GLY A 25 -4.44 -8.58 -33.62
CA GLY A 25 -3.91 -8.12 -32.34
C GLY A 25 -4.99 -7.61 -31.39
N ALA A 26 -6.02 -6.94 -31.89
CA ALA A 26 -7.19 -6.53 -31.11
C ALA A 26 -7.99 -7.74 -30.60
N LEU A 27 -8.23 -8.74 -31.46
CA LEU A 27 -8.95 -9.97 -31.09
C LEU A 27 -8.19 -10.78 -30.02
N LEU A 28 -6.88 -10.95 -30.19
CA LEU A 28 -6.03 -11.63 -29.19
C LEU A 28 -5.95 -10.83 -27.89
N GLY A 29 -5.82 -9.50 -27.98
CA GLY A 29 -5.83 -8.60 -26.83
C GLY A 29 -7.14 -8.64 -26.04
N GLN A 30 -8.28 -8.76 -26.74
CA GLN A 30 -9.60 -8.89 -26.13
C GLN A 30 -9.80 -10.25 -25.43
N ALA A 31 -9.30 -11.34 -26.03
CA ALA A 31 -9.32 -12.66 -25.39
C ALA A 31 -8.46 -12.68 -24.12
N LEU A 32 -7.30 -12.00 -24.15
CA LEU A 32 -6.42 -11.85 -23.01
C LEU A 32 -7.05 -10.99 -21.90
N ASP A 33 -7.72 -9.89 -22.27
CA ASP A 33 -8.43 -9.02 -21.33
C ASP A 33 -9.55 -9.78 -20.59
N ARG A 34 -10.24 -10.67 -21.32
CA ARG A 34 -11.31 -11.52 -20.80
C ARG A 34 -10.80 -12.66 -19.90
N ARG A 35 -9.63 -13.22 -20.18
CA ARG A 35 -9.00 -14.25 -19.32
C ARG A 35 -8.31 -13.66 -18.09
N LEU A 36 -7.80 -12.44 -18.17
CA LEU A 36 -7.06 -11.79 -17.07
C LEU A 36 -7.91 -10.82 -16.22
N LYS A 37 -9.20 -10.60 -16.55
CA LYS A 37 -10.11 -9.67 -15.86
C LYS A 37 -9.46 -8.27 -15.67
N LEU A 38 -8.66 -7.81 -16.63
CA LEU A 38 -7.93 -6.54 -16.54
C LEU A 38 -8.84 -5.36 -16.90
N GLN A 39 -9.86 -5.10 -16.08
CA GLN A 39 -10.90 -4.12 -16.39
C GLN A 39 -10.44 -2.64 -16.35
N SER A 40 -9.16 -2.35 -16.06
CA SER A 40 -8.64 -0.98 -16.01
C SER A 40 -7.12 -0.93 -16.20
N TRP A 41 -6.62 0.11 -16.89
CA TRP A 41 -5.21 0.54 -16.86
C TRP A 41 -4.71 0.77 -15.42
N ALA A 42 -5.62 1.14 -14.52
CA ALA A 42 -5.54 1.06 -13.06
C ALA A 42 -4.80 -0.20 -12.59
N HIS A 43 -5.37 -1.33 -13.00
CA HIS A 43 -5.06 -2.69 -12.56
C HIS A 43 -3.83 -3.27 -13.26
N LEU A 44 -3.60 -2.91 -14.53
CA LEU A 44 -2.40 -3.33 -15.25
C LEU A 44 -1.15 -2.59 -14.74
N ARG A 45 -1.24 -1.28 -14.49
CA ARG A 45 -0.22 -0.53 -13.75
C ARG A 45 -0.03 -1.09 -12.34
N GLU A 46 -1.07 -1.75 -11.81
CA GLU A 46 -1.05 -2.40 -10.49
C GLU A 46 -0.16 -3.61 -10.47
N ARG A 47 -0.31 -4.41 -11.51
CA ARG A 47 0.36 -5.67 -11.64
C ARG A 47 1.77 -5.54 -12.21
N LEU A 48 2.02 -4.54 -13.05
CA LEU A 48 3.35 -4.27 -13.64
C LEU A 48 4.21 -3.32 -12.77
N GLY A 49 3.61 -2.47 -11.93
CA GLY A 49 4.31 -1.49 -11.10
C GLY A 49 4.77 -1.99 -9.72
N GLY A 50 4.70 -3.30 -9.44
CA GLY A 50 5.15 -3.85 -8.16
C GLY A 50 4.24 -3.46 -6.99
N ARG A 51 3.01 -3.99 -6.95
CA ARG A 51 2.12 -3.84 -5.80
C ARG A 51 2.05 -5.13 -4.98
N SER A 52 2.68 -5.08 -3.81
CA SER A 52 1.85 -5.25 -2.63
C SER A 52 1.20 -3.88 -2.43
N ALA A 53 -0.12 -3.82 -2.43
CA ALA A 53 -0.85 -2.62 -2.06
C ALA A 53 -1.38 -2.87 -0.65
N ILE A 54 -0.57 -2.56 0.37
CA ILE A 54 -1.12 -2.22 1.68
C ILE A 54 -2.03 -1.01 1.42
N PRO A 55 -3.35 -1.11 1.70
CA PRO A 55 -4.24 0.04 1.64
C PRO A 55 -3.63 1.20 2.42
N ALA A 56 -3.81 2.45 1.99
CA ALA A 56 -3.18 3.62 2.65
C ALA A 56 -3.46 3.66 4.17
N ASP A 57 -4.65 3.22 4.55
CA ASP A 57 -5.18 2.99 5.88
C ASP A 57 -4.43 1.91 6.69
N GLY A 58 -3.82 0.92 6.04
CA GLY A 58 -2.99 -0.11 6.68
C GLY A 58 -1.54 0.32 6.92
N LEU A 59 -1.00 1.27 6.13
CA LEU A 59 0.41 1.66 6.21
C LEU A 59 0.75 2.28 7.55
N LEU A 60 -0.12 3.15 8.06
CA LEU A 60 0.01 3.71 9.40
C LEU A 60 0.23 2.60 10.43
N PHE A 61 -0.65 1.61 10.45
CA PHE A 61 -0.58 0.54 11.45
C PHE A 61 0.66 -0.35 11.28
N VAL A 62 1.13 -0.59 10.04
CA VAL A 62 2.42 -1.27 9.83
C VAL A 62 3.57 -0.46 10.44
N LEU A 63 3.64 0.85 10.20
CA LEU A 63 4.67 1.72 10.75
C LEU A 63 4.61 1.76 12.28
N LEU A 64 3.41 1.93 12.83
CA LEU A 64 3.16 1.91 14.27
C LEU A 64 3.60 0.59 14.91
N GLY A 65 3.33 -0.55 14.26
CA GLY A 65 3.74 -1.86 14.74
C GLY A 65 5.26 -2.04 14.75
N ARG A 66 5.93 -1.55 13.70
CA ARG A 66 7.40 -1.60 13.59
C ARG A 66 8.06 -0.69 14.64
N LEU A 67 7.54 0.51 14.81
CA LEU A 67 8.02 1.47 15.81
C LEU A 67 7.83 0.89 17.23
N ALA A 68 6.65 0.37 17.52
CA ALA A 68 6.33 -0.23 18.83
C ALA A 68 7.20 -1.45 19.19
N LYS A 69 7.83 -2.10 18.20
CA LYS A 69 8.74 -3.24 18.40
C LYS A 69 10.21 -2.83 18.38
N SER A 70 10.54 -1.62 17.97
CA SER A 70 11.91 -1.16 17.77
C SER A 70 12.78 -1.25 19.03
N ASP A 71 12.18 -1.00 20.18
CA ASP A 71 12.78 -1.16 21.52
C ASP A 71 12.79 -2.61 22.03
N GLY A 72 12.53 -3.59 21.16
CA GLY A 72 12.58 -5.02 21.46
C GLY A 72 11.32 -5.60 22.09
N ARG A 73 10.46 -4.78 22.71
CA ARG A 73 9.18 -5.22 23.31
C ARG A 73 8.04 -4.26 22.98
N VAL A 74 6.87 -4.82 22.68
CA VAL A 74 5.64 -4.04 22.53
C VAL A 74 5.00 -3.84 23.90
N LEU A 75 4.79 -2.59 24.31
CA LEU A 75 4.17 -2.23 25.58
C LEU A 75 2.66 -2.09 25.46
N ALA A 76 1.96 -2.19 26.60
CA ALA A 76 0.53 -1.93 26.66
C ALA A 76 0.17 -0.50 26.22
N SER A 77 1.05 0.48 26.49
CA SER A 77 0.96 1.85 26.01
C SER A 77 0.90 1.92 24.48
N HIS A 78 1.75 1.17 23.77
CA HIS A 78 1.75 1.12 22.30
C HIS A 78 0.45 0.56 21.75
N ILE A 79 -0.10 -0.48 22.38
CA ILE A 79 -1.39 -1.05 21.98
C ILE A 79 -2.53 -0.06 22.22
N ASN A 80 -2.52 0.63 23.36
CA ASN A 80 -3.53 1.65 23.68
C ASN A 80 -3.46 2.85 22.72
N GLN A 81 -2.25 3.26 22.33
CA GLN A 81 -2.07 4.31 21.32
C GLN A 81 -2.61 3.86 19.97
N ALA A 82 -2.28 2.65 19.51
CA ALA A 82 -2.80 2.11 18.24
C ALA A 82 -4.33 2.06 18.24
N ARG A 83 -4.97 1.64 19.34
CA ARG A 83 -6.43 1.67 19.49
C ARG A 83 -7.00 3.10 19.46
N THR A 84 -6.27 4.06 20.00
CA THR A 84 -6.67 5.47 19.96
C THR A 84 -6.61 6.02 18.53
N GLU A 85 -5.61 5.62 17.73
CA GLU A 85 -5.59 5.95 16.29
C GLU A 85 -6.75 5.32 15.53
N MET A 86 -7.10 4.06 15.81
CA MET A 86 -8.27 3.41 15.19
C MET A 86 -9.56 4.18 15.46
N ARG A 87 -9.72 4.70 16.69
CA ARG A 87 -10.87 5.55 17.05
C ARG A 87 -10.82 6.91 16.37
N ARG A 88 -9.65 7.56 16.29
CA ARG A 88 -9.49 8.85 15.60
C ARG A 88 -9.85 8.75 14.11
N LEU A 89 -9.49 7.65 13.48
CA LEU A 89 -9.82 7.37 12.08
C LEU A 89 -11.26 6.87 11.87
N ASN A 90 -12.07 6.75 12.93
CA ASN A 90 -13.44 6.24 12.89
C ASN A 90 -13.57 4.90 12.13
N LEU A 91 -12.62 3.97 12.35
CA LEU A 91 -12.60 2.69 11.66
C LEU A 91 -13.79 1.81 12.07
N ASN A 92 -14.48 1.22 11.08
CA ASN A 92 -15.47 0.17 11.31
C ASN A 92 -14.79 -1.15 11.72
N GLU A 93 -15.57 -2.17 12.10
CA GLU A 93 -15.03 -3.44 12.59
C GLU A 93 -14.12 -4.15 11.57
N ALA A 94 -14.50 -4.15 10.29
CA ALA A 94 -13.70 -4.77 9.24
C ALA A 94 -12.35 -4.05 9.05
N ASP A 95 -12.36 -2.72 9.13
CA ASP A 95 -11.18 -1.87 9.00
C ASP A 95 -10.27 -2.00 10.22
N GLN A 96 -10.85 -2.11 11.42
CA GLN A 96 -10.11 -2.40 12.65
C GLN A 96 -9.37 -3.74 12.56
N LEU A 97 -10.02 -4.79 12.06
CA LEU A 97 -9.36 -6.09 11.86
C LEU A 97 -8.19 -5.98 10.87
N ARG A 98 -8.35 -5.21 9.78
CA ARG A 98 -7.24 -4.95 8.84
C ARG A 98 -6.10 -4.18 9.50
N ALA A 99 -6.41 -3.15 10.29
CA ALA A 99 -5.45 -2.36 11.04
C ALA A 99 -4.67 -3.21 12.07
N ILE A 100 -5.36 -4.09 12.79
CA ILE A 100 -4.73 -5.03 13.73
C ILE A 100 -3.76 -5.97 13.00
N ASN A 101 -4.18 -6.53 11.86
CA ASN A 101 -3.32 -7.40 11.08
C ASN A 101 -2.12 -6.65 10.50
N ALA A 102 -2.32 -5.41 10.03
CA ALA A 102 -1.23 -4.54 9.59
C ALA A 102 -0.23 -4.25 10.72
N PHE A 103 -0.71 -3.93 11.93
CA PHE A 103 0.15 -3.74 13.09
C PHE A 103 0.98 -4.97 13.42
N LYS A 104 0.37 -6.17 13.39
CA LYS A 104 1.09 -7.43 13.59
C LYS A 104 2.19 -7.64 12.56
N ARG A 105 1.90 -7.43 11.26
CA ARG A 105 2.91 -7.55 10.20
C ARG A 105 4.06 -6.55 10.36
N GLY A 106 3.75 -5.31 10.74
CA GLY A 106 4.74 -4.28 11.03
C GLY A 106 5.65 -4.63 12.20
N ARG A 107 5.04 -5.12 13.30
CA ARG A 107 5.75 -5.62 14.48
C ARG A 107 6.69 -6.78 14.13
N ASP A 108 6.24 -7.72 13.31
CA ASP A 108 7.02 -8.90 12.96
C ASP A 108 8.09 -8.59 11.89
N GLY A 109 8.16 -7.35 11.39
CA GLY A 109 9.15 -6.91 10.41
C GLY A 109 8.98 -7.53 9.02
N ALA A 110 7.84 -8.17 8.76
CA ALA A 110 7.58 -8.95 7.55
C ALA A 110 7.40 -8.09 6.29
N ASP A 111 7.00 -6.82 6.46
CA ASP A 111 6.68 -5.93 5.33
C ASP A 111 7.86 -4.99 4.98
N GLY A 112 8.22 -4.99 3.69
CA GLY A 112 9.17 -4.03 3.11
C GLY A 112 8.54 -2.65 2.93
N LEU A 113 8.97 -1.67 3.73
CA LEU A 113 8.41 -0.30 3.72
C LEU A 113 8.92 0.59 2.57
N ARG A 114 10.03 0.21 1.92
CA ARG A 114 10.73 1.06 0.94
C ARG A 114 9.86 1.48 -0.25
N SER A 115 9.03 0.58 -0.76
CA SER A 115 8.14 0.88 -1.90
C SER A 115 7.03 1.85 -1.52
N TYR A 116 6.49 1.74 -0.31
CA TYR A 116 5.41 2.61 0.19
C TYR A 116 5.90 4.01 0.53
N LEU A 117 7.04 4.12 1.23
CA LEU A 117 7.65 5.40 1.55
C LEU A 117 8.00 6.19 0.29
N ARG A 118 8.34 5.52 -0.82
CA ARG A 118 8.56 6.16 -2.11
C ARG A 118 7.29 6.77 -2.70
N GLY A 119 6.12 6.15 -2.46
CA GLY A 119 4.81 6.69 -2.87
C GLY A 119 4.34 7.88 -2.04
N LEU A 120 4.83 8.00 -0.79
CA LEU A 120 4.55 9.14 0.09
C LEU A 120 5.31 10.41 -0.30
N HIS A 121 6.41 10.30 -1.06
CA HIS A 121 7.23 11.44 -1.45
C HIS A 121 6.46 12.50 -2.28
N GLY A 122 5.37 12.11 -2.94
CA GLY A 122 4.50 13.02 -3.69
C GLY A 122 3.30 13.57 -2.92
N GLN A 123 3.16 13.25 -1.62
CA GLN A 123 1.99 13.59 -0.81
C GLN A 123 2.44 14.12 0.57
N PRO A 124 2.85 15.40 0.65
CA PRO A 124 3.44 15.96 1.87
C PRO A 124 2.47 15.94 3.06
N ASP A 125 1.20 16.26 2.84
CA ASP A 125 0.18 16.30 3.91
C ASP A 125 -0.01 14.92 4.56
N THR A 126 -0.10 13.87 3.74
CA THR A 126 -0.22 12.48 4.21
C THR A 126 1.04 12.03 4.95
N ALA A 127 2.22 12.40 4.47
CA ALA A 127 3.49 12.08 5.12
C ALA A 127 3.59 12.75 6.50
N GLU A 128 3.17 14.02 6.59
CA GLU A 128 3.15 14.77 7.84
C GLU A 128 2.18 14.14 8.86
N GLU A 129 0.99 13.74 8.43
CA GLU A 129 0.01 13.08 9.31
C GLU A 129 0.54 11.75 9.86
N LEU A 130 1.20 10.95 9.01
CA LEU A 130 1.87 9.72 9.41
C LEU A 130 2.99 9.97 10.42
N LEU A 131 3.86 10.97 10.17
CA LEU A 131 4.95 11.32 11.10
C LEU A 131 4.40 11.79 12.45
N ARG A 132 3.33 12.59 12.46
CA ARG A 132 2.65 13.00 13.70
C ARG A 132 2.07 11.80 14.44
N ALA A 133 1.57 10.79 13.74
CA ALA A 133 1.08 9.55 14.37
C ALA A 133 2.22 8.69 14.91
N CYS A 134 3.35 8.57 14.19
CA CYS A 134 4.56 7.92 14.66
C CYS A 134 5.09 8.59 15.93
N TRP A 135 5.13 9.93 15.97
CA TRP A 135 5.59 10.66 17.14
C TRP A 135 4.69 10.43 18.37
N ARG A 136 3.36 10.41 18.17
CA ARG A 136 2.40 10.06 19.24
C ARG A 136 2.63 8.64 19.78
N MET A 137 3.05 7.71 18.93
CA MET A 137 3.38 6.35 19.33
C MET A 137 4.70 6.27 20.09
N ALA A 138 5.75 6.91 19.61
CA ALA A 138 7.03 6.98 20.32
C ALA A 138 6.89 7.62 21.71
N TRP A 139 5.93 8.52 21.90
CA TRP A 139 5.67 9.12 23.21
C TRP A 139 4.66 8.38 24.08
N ALA A 140 4.11 7.25 23.61
CA ALA A 140 2.98 6.59 24.28
C ALA A 140 3.35 6.01 25.66
N ASP A 141 4.61 5.66 25.89
CA ASP A 141 5.13 5.21 27.18
C ASP A 141 5.66 6.37 28.06
N GLY A 142 5.52 7.62 27.60
CA GLY A 142 5.97 8.83 28.26
C GLY A 142 7.38 9.30 27.88
N LYS A 143 8.13 8.56 27.04
CA LYS A 143 9.47 8.95 26.58
C LYS A 143 9.76 8.39 25.18
N ALA A 144 10.18 9.21 24.22
CA ALA A 144 10.70 8.66 22.97
C ALA A 144 12.10 8.07 23.17
N SER A 145 12.25 6.77 22.90
CA SER A 145 13.53 6.10 22.91
C SER A 145 14.48 6.69 21.86
N ARG A 146 15.79 6.42 22.00
CA ARG A 146 16.75 6.83 20.96
C ARG A 146 16.50 6.06 19.65
N VAL A 147 16.18 4.78 19.73
CA VAL A 147 15.94 3.91 18.57
C VAL A 147 14.67 4.34 17.83
N GLU A 148 13.61 4.68 18.57
CA GLU A 148 12.36 5.18 18.00
C GLU A 148 12.56 6.51 17.26
N ARG A 149 13.37 7.41 17.82
CA ARG A 149 13.72 8.70 17.19
C ARG A 149 14.59 8.54 15.95
N GLU A 150 15.48 7.54 15.92
CA GLU A 150 16.31 7.26 14.74
C GLU A 150 15.51 6.58 13.60
N LEU A 151 14.36 6.00 13.92
CA LEU A 151 13.46 5.36 12.95
C LEU A 151 12.44 6.31 12.30
N ILE A 152 12.18 7.46 12.93
CA ILE A 152 11.27 8.51 12.46
C ILE A 152 12.05 9.52 11.63
#